data_AF-A0A1M5K0J1-F1
#
_entry.id   AF-A0A1M5K0J1-F1
#
_cell.length_a   1.000
_cell.length_b   1.000
_cell.length_c   1.000
_cell.angle_alpha   90.00
_cell.angle_beta   90.00
_cell.angle_gamma   90.00
#
_symmetry.space_group_name_H-M   'P 1'
#
loop_
_entity.id
_entity.type
_entity.pdbx_description
1 polymer ?
#
loop_
_entity_poly.entity_id
_entity_poly.type
_entity_poly.pdbx_seq_one_letter_code
_entity_poly.pdbx_strand_id
1 'polypeptide(L)' 'MERIKILIENIKNCNLSEEDKQTLLEKLENDNPDINGFLEAFILICKVSKEFLKLFDIDLWDS' A
#
# COMPACT_ATOMS: atom_id res chain seq x y z
N MET A 1 -11.95 6.78 -9.44
CA MET A 1 -10.70 7.21 -10.08
C MET A 1 -10.03 8.40 -9.37
N GLU A 2 -10.74 9.48 -9.04
CA GLU A 2 -10.13 10.66 -8.39
C GLU A 2 -9.40 10.35 -7.07
N ARG A 3 -9.96 9.48 -6.22
CA ARG A 3 -9.31 9.04 -4.96
C ARG A 3 -7.99 8.30 -5.18
N ILE A 4 -7.88 7.50 -6.25
CA ILE A 4 -6.64 6.78 -6.58
C ILE A 4 -5.58 7.77 -7.07
N LYS A 5 -5.96 8.80 -7.84
CA LYS A 5 -5.04 9.85 -8.26
C LYS A 5 -4.47 10.61 -7.05
N ILE A 6 -5.31 10.94 -6.07
CA ILE A 6 -4.86 11.56 -4.81
C ILE A 6 -3.88 10.64 -4.07
N LEU A 7 -4.16 9.34 -4.01
CA LEU A 7 -3.28 8.37 -3.36
C LEU A 7 -1.91 8.27 -4.06
N ILE A 8 -1.90 8.22 -5.39
CA ILE A 8 -0.67 8.23 -6.21
C ILE A 8 0.18 9.48 -5.93
N GLU A 9 -0.43 10.66 -5.91
CA GLU A 9 0.26 11.90 -5.59
C GLU A 9 0.82 11.90 -4.16
N ASN A 10 0.07 11.36 -3.20
CA ASN A 10 0.57 11.22 -1.82
C ASN A 10 1.77 10.28 -1.73
N ILE A 11 1.79 9.18 -2.49
CA ILE A 11 2.92 8.24 -2.53
C ILE A 11 4.16 8.90 -3.14
N LYS A 12 4.00 9.67 -4.23
CA LYS A 12 5.11 10.41 -4.85
C LYS A 12 5.78 11.38 -3.88
N ASN A 13 4.98 12.00 -2.99
CA ASN A 13 5.43 13.02 -2.04
C ASN A 13 5.77 12.50 -0.63
N CYS A 14 5.61 11.20 -0.34
CA CYS A 14 5.88 10.67 0.99
C CYS A 14 7.39 10.42 1.24
N ASN A 15 7.75 10.18 2.50
CA ASN A 15 9.14 9.95 2.93
C ASN A 15 9.57 8.47 2.84
N LEU A 16 8.97 7.70 1.95
CA LEU A 16 9.42 6.34 1.64
C LEU A 16 10.64 6.38 0.72
N SER A 17 11.39 5.27 0.66
CA SER A 17 12.44 5.11 -0.33
C SER A 17 11.84 5.11 -1.74
N GLU A 18 12.62 5.49 -2.76
CA GLU A 18 12.13 5.48 -4.14
C GLU A 18 11.75 4.06 -4.61
N GLU A 19 12.44 3.02 -4.11
CA GLU A 19 12.10 1.61 -4.37
C GLU A 19 10.75 1.22 -3.77
N ASP A 20 10.49 1.61 -2.52
CA ASP A 20 9.20 1.38 -1.86
C ASP A 20 8.07 2.14 -2.57
N LYS A 21 8.31 3.40 -2.97
CA LYS A 21 7.33 4.19 -3.75
C LYS A 21 7.00 3.50 -5.05
N GLN A 22 8.01 3.04 -5.80
CA GLN A 22 7.81 2.35 -7.07
C GLN A 22 6.98 1.08 -6.87
N THR A 23 7.28 0.28 -5.84
CA THR A 23 6.53 -0.93 -5.50
C THR A 23 5.04 -0.64 -5.27
N LEU A 24 4.71 0.46 -4.58
CA LEU A 24 3.33 0.87 -4.34
C LEU A 24 2.65 1.44 -5.59
N LEU A 25 3.38 2.22 -6.40
CA LEU A 25 2.86 2.82 -7.63
C LEU A 25 2.54 1.78 -8.70
N GLU A 26 3.37 0.74 -8.85
CA GLU A 26 3.13 -0.36 -9.80
C GLU A 26 1.79 -1.09 -9.56
N LYS A 27 1.28 -1.06 -8.33
CA LYS A 27 -0.04 -1.62 -7.98
C LYS A 27 -1.20 -0.69 -8.36
N LEU A 28 -0.96 0.61 -8.41
CA LEU A 28 -2.00 1.64 -8.58
C LEU A 28 -2.05 2.25 -9.99
N GLU A 29 -0.94 2.31 -10.71
CA GLU A 29 -0.80 2.94 -12.04
C GLU A 29 -1.21 2.00 -13.20
N ASN A 30 -2.18 1.10 -12.98
CA ASN A 30 -2.76 0.22 -14.02
C ASN A 30 -4.22 0.59 -14.31
N ASP A 31 -4.73 0.19 -15.49
CA ASP A 31 -6.15 0.37 -15.87
C ASP A 31 -7.13 -0.28 -14.88
N ASN A 32 -6.67 -1.33 -14.18
CA ASN A 32 -7.36 -1.95 -13.07
C ASN A 32 -6.43 -2.04 -11.84
N PRO A 33 -6.47 -1.04 -10.94
CA PRO A 33 -5.60 -0.99 -9.76
C PRO A 33 -5.77 -2.20 -8.82
N ASP A 34 -4.66 -2.79 -8.41
CA ASP A 34 -4.59 -3.87 -7.44
C ASP A 34 -4.59 -3.30 -6.01
N ILE A 35 -5.80 -3.00 -5.51
CA ILE A 35 -5.96 -2.37 -4.19
C ILE A 35 -5.51 -3.30 -3.05
N ASN A 36 -5.75 -4.60 -3.17
CA ASN A 36 -5.37 -5.56 -2.13
C ASN A 36 -3.85 -5.72 -2.09
N GLY A 37 -3.21 -5.92 -3.25
CA GLY A 37 -1.76 -5.98 -3.33
C GLY A 37 -1.09 -4.67 -2.91
N PHE A 38 -1.72 -3.52 -3.15
CA PHE A 38 -1.27 -2.23 -2.61
C PHE A 38 -1.29 -2.22 -1.07
N LEU A 39 -2.40 -2.64 -0.44
CA LEU A 39 -2.52 -2.65 1.03
C LEU A 39 -1.53 -3.60 1.69
N GLU A 40 -1.36 -4.79 1.12
CA GLU A 40 -0.35 -5.77 1.56
C GLU A 40 1.06 -5.19 1.49
N ALA A 41 1.44 -4.64 0.33
CA ALA A 41 2.75 -4.03 0.13
C ALA A 41 2.97 -2.84 1.09
N PHE A 42 1.97 -1.98 1.25
CA PHE A 42 2.04 -0.81 2.14
C PHE A 42 2.28 -1.22 3.60
N ILE A 43 1.55 -2.21 4.09
CA ILE A 43 1.68 -2.70 5.47
C ILE A 43 3.05 -3.33 5.70
N LEU A 44 3.57 -4.08 4.73
CA LEU A 44 4.91 -4.68 4.77
C LEU A 44 6.01 -3.61 4.76
N ILE A 45 5.92 -2.61 3.87
CA ILE A 45 6.87 -1.49 3.74
C ILE A 45 6.89 -0.66 5.02
N CYS A 46 5.72 -0.31 5.54
CA CYS A 46 5.61 0.44 6.80
C CYS A 46 5.99 -0.39 8.04
N LYS A 47 6.29 -1.69 7.86
CA LYS A 47 6.65 -2.64 8.92
C LYS A 47 5.64 -2.62 10.06
N VAL A 48 4.35 -2.49 9.71
CA VAL A 48 3.27 -2.50 10.70
C VAL A 48 3.25 -3.88 11.34
N SER A 49 3.33 -3.93 12.66
CA SER A 49 3.43 -5.21 13.36
C SER A 49 2.13 -6.01 13.26
N LYS A 50 2.25 -7.34 13.27
CA LYS A 50 1.09 -8.24 13.25
C LYS A 50 0.18 -8.00 14.44
N GLU A 51 0.76 -7.70 15.60
CA GLU A 51 0.05 -7.38 16.83
C GLU A 51 -0.80 -6.12 16.66
N PHE A 52 -0.28 -5.10 15.96
CA PHE A 52 -1.04 -3.88 15.69
C PHE A 52 -2.20 -4.16 14.74
N LEU A 53 -1.99 -4.93 13.66
CA LEU A 53 -3.06 -5.26 12.71
C LEU A 53 -4.18 -6.09 13.36
N LYS A 54 -3.83 -6.99 14.28
CA LYS A 54 -4.81 -7.77 15.07
C LYS A 54 -5.73 -6.88 15.91
N LEU A 55 -5.30 -5.70 16.34
CA LEU A 55 -6.17 -4.77 17.08
C LEU A 55 -7.32 -4.22 16.21
N PHE A 56 -7.20 -4.33 14.88
CA PHE A 56 -8.18 -3.85 13.91
C PHE A 56 -8.86 -5.00 13.15
N ASP A 57 -8.70 -6.25 13.60
CA ASP A 57 -9.22 -7.45 12.93
C ASP A 57 -8.78 -7.58 11.46
N ILE A 58 -7.57 -7.08 11.14
CA ILE A 58 -6.98 -7.19 9.81
C ILE A 58 -6.10 -8.45 9.76
N ASP A 59 -6.51 -9.43 8.95
CA ASP A 59 -5.71 -10.62 8.64
C ASP A 59 -5.26 -10.59 7.17
N LEU A 60 -3.94 -10.52 6.98
CA LEU A 60 -3.29 -10.44 5.66
C LEU A 60 -2.38 -11.64 5.40
N TRP A 61 -2.41 -12.66 6.27
CA TRP A 61 -1.46 -13.78 6.22
C TRP A 61 -2.12 -15.14 5.98
N ASP A 62 -3.44 -15.19 5.78
CA ASP A 62 -4.14 -16.40 5.36
C ASP A 62 -4.06 -16.54 3.83
N SER A 63 -2.93 -17.08 3.34
CA SER A 63 -2.73 -17.52 1.95
C SER A 63 -1.95 -18.84 1.92
#